data_AF-A0A661KLL5-F1
#
_entry.id   AF-A0A661KLL5-F1
#
_cell.length_a   1.000
_cell.length_b   1.000
_cell.length_c   1.000
_cell.angle_alpha   90.00
_cell.angle_beta   90.00
_cell.angle_gamma   90.00
#
_symmetry.space_group_name_H-M   'P 1'
#
loop_
_entity.id
_entity.type
_entity.pdbx_description
1 polymer ?
#
loop_
_entity_poly.entity_id
_entity_poly.type
_entity_poly.pdbx_seq_one_letter_code
_entity_poly.pdbx_strand_id
1 'polypeptide(L)' 'FMEGLRKANVALDRKVLADMAVHDVEGFAALVRIAKENV' A
#
# COMPACT_ATOMS: atom_id res chain seq x y z
N PHE A 1 1.99 -4.79 -6.45
CA PHE A 1 1.62 -3.86 -5.37
C PHE A 1 0.26 -3.22 -5.61
N MET A 2 0.10 -2.26 -6.55
CA MET A 2 -1.18 -1.59 -6.80
C MET A 2 -2.31 -2.55 -7.20
N GLU A 3 -2.01 -3.60 -7.96
CA GLU A 3 -2.98 -4.66 -8.27
C GLU A 3 -3.45 -5.40 -7.01
N GLY A 4 -2.50 -5.78 -6.15
CA GLY A 4 -2.80 -6.46 -4.88
C GLY A 4 -3.59 -5.58 -3.92
N LEU A 5 -3.29 -4.28 -3.85
CA LEU A 5 -4.12 -3.32 -3.12
C LEU A 5 -5.55 -3.26 -3.69
N ARG A 6 -5.69 -3.24 -5.02
CA ARG A 6 -7.02 -3.26 -5.67
C ARG A 6 -7.79 -4.54 -5.36
N LYS A 7 -7.13 -5.70 -5.39
CA LYS A 7 -7.71 -7.02 -5.04
C LYS A 7 -8.10 -7.10 -3.56
N ALA A 8 -7.33 -6.44 -2.68
CA ALA A 8 -7.65 -6.27 -1.27
C ALA A 8 -8.73 -5.18 -1.00
N ASN A 9 -9.34 -4.60 -2.04
CA ASN A 9 -10.28 -3.47 -1.94
C ASN A 9 -9.73 -2.25 -1.19
N VAL A 10 -8.41 -2.06 -1.22
CA VAL A 10 -7.74 -0.90 -0.62
C VAL A 10 -7.70 0.22 -1.66
N ALA A 11 -8.58 1.22 -1.48
CA ALA A 11 -8.58 2.46 -2.23
C ALA A 11 -7.67 3.48 -1.54
N LEU A 12 -6.48 3.72 -2.12
CA LEU A 12 -5.49 4.64 -1.57
C LEU A 12 -5.04 5.64 -2.64
N ASP A 13 -4.99 6.91 -2.26
CA ASP A 13 -4.46 7.97 -3.12
C ASP A 13 -2.94 7.84 -3.27
N ARG A 14 -2.44 8.04 -4.49
CA ARG A 14 -1.02 7.84 -4.80
C ARG A 14 -0.11 8.89 -4.15
N LYS A 15 -0.61 10.10 -3.88
CA LYS A 15 0.15 11.14 -3.16
C LYS A 15 0.33 10.76 -1.70
N VAL A 16 -0.74 10.27 -1.07
CA VAL A 16 -0.69 9.78 0.32
C VAL A 16 0.23 8.56 0.42
N LEU A 17 0.16 7.63 -0.56
CA LEU A 17 1.07 6.49 -0.62
C LEU A 17 2.54 6.92 -0.72
N ALA A 18 2.84 7.92 -1.57
CA ALA A 18 4.20 8.41 -1.74
C ALA A 18 4.71 9.12 -0.49
N ASP A 19 3.86 9.90 0.17
CA ASP A 19 4.18 10.56 1.43
C ASP A 19 4.41 9.55 2.56
N MET A 20 3.53 8.53 2.67
CA MET A 20 3.66 7.42 3.61
C MET A 20 4.94 6.62 3.37
N ALA A 21 5.31 6.36 2.10
CA ALA A 21 6.54 5.64 1.78
C ALA A 21 7.82 6.35 2.28
N VAL A 22 7.76 7.68 2.45
CA VAL A 22 8.90 8.51 2.88
C VAL A 22 8.87 8.75 4.39
N HIS A 23 7.70 9.04 4.95
CA HIS A 23 7.56 9.48 6.34
C HIS A 23 7.06 8.39 7.30
N ASP A 24 6.46 7.31 6.79
CA ASP A 24 5.87 6.23 7.57
C ASP A 24 6.22 4.85 6.98
N VAL A 25 7.44 4.42 7.32
CA VAL A 25 8.01 3.15 6.88
C VAL A 25 7.19 1.95 7.35
N GLU A 26 6.62 2.01 8.56
CA GLU A 26 5.84 0.90 9.14
C GLU A 26 4.49 0.75 8.44
N GLY A 27 3.77 1.86 8.23
CA GLY A 27 2.51 1.87 7.49
C GLY A 27 2.69 1.40 6.05
N PHE A 28 3.74 1.88 5.38
CA PHE A 28 4.07 1.42 4.03
C PHE A 28 4.40 -0.09 4.00
N ALA A 29 5.17 -0.59 4.96
CA ALA A 29 5.50 -2.02 5.06
C ALA A 29 4.23 -2.88 5.23
N ALA A 30 3.27 -2.43 6.04
CA ALA A 30 1.99 -3.13 6.20
C ALA A 30 1.20 -3.20 4.89
N LEU A 31 1.13 -2.09 4.13
CA LEU A 31 0.51 -2.07 2.80
C LEU A 31 1.22 -3.03 1.83
N VAL A 32 2.55 -3.13 1.90
CA VAL A 32 3.32 -4.05 1.05
C VAL A 32 2.97 -5.50 1.37
N ARG A 33 2.78 -5.87 2.63
CA ARG A 33 2.32 -7.22 2.99
C ARG A 33 0.93 -7.50 2.45
N ILE A 34 -0.03 -6.62 2.72
CA ILE A 34 -1.42 -6.75 2.23
C ILE A 34 -1.43 -6.90 0.71
N ALA A 35 -0.67 -6.06 0.01
CA ALA A 35 -0.58 -6.13 -1.43
C ALA A 35 0.02 -7.44 -1.92
N LYS A 36 1.05 -7.99 -1.26
CA LYS A 36 1.69 -9.26 -1.61
C LYS A 36 0.78 -10.47 -1.37
N GLU A 37 0.00 -10.45 -0.30
CA GLU A 37 -0.97 -11.51 0.03
C GLU A 37 -2.13 -11.59 -0.97
N ASN A 38 -2.36 -10.50 -1.72
CA ASN A 38 -3.47 -10.36 -2.65
C ASN A 38 -3.01 -10.19 -4.11
N VAL A 39 -1.79 -10.59 -4.49
CA VAL A 39 -1.34 -10.63 -5.91
C VAL A 39 -1.89 -11.86 -6.61
#